data_AF-A0A9D6VVG5-F1
#
_entry.id   AF-A0A9D6VVG5-F1
#
_cell.length_a   1.000
_cell.length_b   1.000
_cell.length_c   1.000
_cell.angle_alpha   90.00
_cell.angle_beta   90.00
_cell.angle_gamma   90.00
#
_symmetry.space_group_name_H-M   'P 1'
#
loop_
_entity.id
_entity.type
_entity.pdbx_description
1 polymer ?
#
loop_
_entity_poly.entity_id
_entity_poly.type
_entity_poly.pdbx_seq_one_letter_code
_entity_poly.pdbx_strand_id
1 'polypeptide(L)'
;MGSGERDAEGAGVRARGTVLAAVALAAGTASCEATLDEECPPGTTPRLSLCVPDRLAGENCDADRDDFPAAACGGDDCDDADGRVHPRAAEACDGLDNDCDGSTDEGAIGAWYGDGDGDGAGAGVATLACPPPAGLVAVTGDCNDGAPDVLPGATETCDGRDEDCDGFTDEGVAHRFYRDTDDDDFGDPTDFVDACALPAGFASASFDCADADADAHPGQDLFFGEPAASGGFDYDCDGRELSSHDNPAGDCSACTAPGERWLDAVPACGESGTLLQCAWSSGTGCTETRRWPGTRQECR
;
A
#
# COMPACT_ATOMS: atom_id res chain seq x y z
N MET A 1 29.88 -32.70 -25.79
CA MET A 1 30.46 -34.06 -25.79
C MET A 1 29.52 -34.96 -25.00
N GLY A 2 29.13 -36.10 -25.57
CA GLY A 2 28.25 -37.11 -24.96
C GLY A 2 26.77 -36.88 -25.31
N SER A 3 26.21 -37.42 -26.40
CA SER A 3 25.91 -38.83 -26.70
C SER A 3 24.79 -39.40 -25.83
N GLY A 4 23.69 -39.86 -26.44
CA GLY A 4 22.81 -40.82 -25.78
C GLY A 4 21.35 -40.83 -26.23
N GLU A 5 21.09 -41.29 -27.45
CA GLU A 5 19.81 -41.84 -27.91
C GLU A 5 19.28 -42.91 -26.93
N ARG A 6 17.94 -43.00 -26.77
CA ARG A 6 17.15 -44.24 -26.83
C ARG A 6 15.67 -43.99 -26.52
N ASP A 7 14.83 -44.19 -27.54
CA ASP A 7 13.43 -44.55 -27.42
C ASP A 7 13.28 -45.95 -26.80
N ALA A 8 12.28 -46.16 -25.93
CA ALA A 8 11.71 -47.47 -25.62
C ALA A 8 10.34 -47.36 -24.93
N GLU A 9 9.43 -48.23 -25.37
CA GLU A 9 8.04 -48.44 -24.97
C GLU A 9 7.77 -48.72 -23.47
N GLY A 10 6.56 -48.34 -23.04
CA GLY A 10 5.58 -49.20 -22.33
C GLY A 10 5.89 -49.72 -20.91
N ALA A 11 5.18 -49.18 -19.91
CA ALA A 11 4.66 -49.85 -18.68
C ALA A 11 4.02 -48.75 -17.80
N GLY A 12 2.84 -48.87 -17.19
CA GLY A 12 2.33 -50.01 -16.43
C GLY A 12 2.73 -49.89 -14.95
N VAL A 13 2.03 -49.05 -14.16
CA VAL A 13 2.14 -49.01 -12.68
C VAL A 13 0.73 -48.80 -12.11
N ARG A 14 0.00 -49.87 -11.79
CA ARG A 14 -0.05 -50.62 -10.51
C ARG A 14 -0.94 -49.95 -9.45
N ALA A 15 -2.22 -50.28 -9.50
CA ALA A 15 -3.05 -50.35 -8.31
C ALA A 15 -2.48 -51.41 -7.36
N ARG A 16 -2.14 -51.01 -6.13
CA ARG A 16 -1.81 -51.93 -5.05
C ARG A 16 -3.09 -52.25 -4.29
N GLY A 17 -3.64 -53.44 -4.54
CA GLY A 17 -4.59 -54.08 -3.63
C GLY A 17 -3.87 -54.99 -2.65
N THR A 18 -4.50 -55.20 -1.48
CA THR A 18 -4.48 -56.38 -0.59
C THR A 18 -5.21 -55.96 0.70
N VAL A 19 -6.09 -56.69 1.40
CA VAL A 19 -6.57 -58.09 1.46
C VAL A 19 -7.97 -57.95 2.13
N LEU A 20 -9.04 -58.66 1.79
CA LEU A 20 -9.40 -59.96 2.37
C LEU A 20 -10.73 -60.43 1.78
N ALA A 21 -10.71 -61.64 1.23
CA ALA A 21 -11.90 -62.40 0.92
C ALA A 21 -12.44 -63.10 2.18
N ALA A 22 -13.76 -63.23 2.18
CA ALA A 22 -14.60 -64.27 2.80
C ALA A 22 -14.87 -64.20 4.31
N VAL A 23 -16.07 -63.72 4.64
CA VAL A 23 -17.03 -64.52 5.42
C VAL A 23 -18.34 -64.55 4.64
N ALA A 24 -18.61 -65.69 4.01
CA ALA A 24 -19.94 -66.02 3.52
C ALA A 24 -20.70 -66.70 4.66
N LEU A 25 -21.78 -66.08 5.16
CA LEU A 25 -22.84 -66.82 5.82
C LEU A 25 -24.18 -66.43 5.18
N ALA A 26 -24.90 -67.48 4.82
CA ALA A 26 -26.04 -67.48 3.93
C ALA A 26 -27.30 -66.83 4.53
N ALA A 27 -27.96 -65.99 3.74
CA ALA A 27 -29.41 -65.97 3.60
C ALA A 27 -29.78 -65.21 2.33
N GLY A 28 -30.45 -65.88 1.40
CA GLY A 28 -31.33 -65.27 0.39
C GLY A 28 -30.66 -64.41 -0.68
N THR A 29 -30.55 -64.95 -1.88
CA THR A 29 -30.56 -64.14 -3.10
C THR A 29 -31.88 -63.37 -3.19
N ALA A 30 -31.90 -62.13 -2.69
CA ALA A 30 -32.84 -61.12 -3.12
C ALA A 30 -32.05 -60.11 -3.95
N SER A 31 -31.90 -60.44 -5.23
CA SER A 31 -31.44 -59.48 -6.23
C SER A 31 -32.38 -58.28 -6.22
N CYS A 32 -31.83 -57.07 -6.10
CA CYS A 32 -32.57 -55.83 -6.37
C CYS A 32 -32.72 -55.66 -7.88
N GLU A 33 -33.54 -56.49 -8.51
CA GLU A 33 -34.03 -56.26 -9.86
C GLU A 33 -35.54 -56.00 -9.76
N ALA A 34 -35.90 -54.72 -9.63
CA ALA A 34 -37.29 -54.29 -9.59
C ALA A 34 -37.89 -54.41 -11.01
N THR A 35 -38.78 -55.39 -11.18
CA THR A 35 -39.79 -55.35 -12.23
C THR A 35 -40.83 -54.28 -11.88
N LEU A 36 -41.22 -53.49 -12.88
CA LEU A 36 -42.01 -52.24 -12.79
C LEU A 36 -43.44 -52.35 -12.23
N ASP A 37 -43.81 -53.43 -11.55
CA ASP A 37 -45.22 -53.77 -11.29
C ASP A 37 -45.55 -54.35 -9.90
N GLU A 38 -44.70 -54.23 -8.86
CA GLU A 38 -45.15 -54.60 -7.50
C GLU A 38 -44.82 -53.54 -6.46
N GLU A 39 -45.84 -53.24 -5.65
CA GLU A 39 -45.77 -52.41 -4.45
C GLU A 39 -44.55 -52.77 -3.59
N CYS A 40 -43.77 -51.75 -3.23
CA CYS A 40 -42.66 -51.89 -2.32
C CYS A 40 -43.11 -52.59 -1.00
N PRO A 41 -42.25 -53.43 -0.38
CA PRO A 41 -42.56 -54.07 0.90
C PRO A 41 -43.04 -53.06 1.96
N PRO A 42 -43.93 -53.45 2.89
CA PRO A 42 -44.38 -52.57 3.96
C PRO A 42 -43.19 -51.96 4.72
N GLY A 43 -43.16 -50.63 4.83
CA GLY A 43 -42.03 -49.90 5.41
C GLY A 43 -40.91 -49.59 4.41
N THR A 44 -41.21 -49.53 3.11
CA THR A 44 -40.33 -48.99 2.07
C THR A 44 -41.14 -48.19 1.04
N THR A 45 -40.58 -47.08 0.54
CA THR A 45 -41.18 -46.27 -0.53
C THR A 45 -40.35 -46.29 -1.82
N PRO A 46 -40.99 -46.24 -3.00
CA PRO A 46 -40.28 -46.24 -4.27
C PRO A 46 -39.59 -44.88 -4.52
N ARG A 47 -38.26 -44.88 -4.69
CA ARG A 47 -37.49 -43.75 -5.23
C ARG A 47 -36.51 -44.24 -6.29
N LEU A 48 -36.51 -43.61 -7.47
CA LEU A 48 -35.63 -43.96 -8.61
C LEU A 48 -35.52 -45.48 -8.84
N SER A 49 -36.66 -46.17 -8.90
CA SER A 49 -36.75 -47.61 -9.15
C SER A 49 -36.14 -48.52 -8.06
N LEU A 50 -35.87 -47.98 -6.87
CA LEU A 50 -35.44 -48.71 -5.68
C LEU A 50 -36.49 -48.57 -4.57
N CYS A 51 -36.71 -49.64 -3.80
CA CYS A 51 -37.44 -49.56 -2.54
C CYS A 51 -36.45 -49.16 -1.44
N VAL A 52 -36.59 -47.95 -0.91
CA VAL A 52 -35.74 -47.41 0.16
C VAL A 52 -36.49 -47.62 1.48
N PRO A 53 -35.84 -48.03 2.59
CA PRO A 53 -36.51 -48.11 3.90
C PRO A 53 -37.27 -46.82 4.16
N ASP A 54 -38.58 -46.95 4.42
CA ASP A 54 -39.36 -45.88 4.99
C ASP A 54 -38.68 -45.59 6.31
N ARG A 55 -38.04 -44.42 6.37
CA ARG A 55 -37.82 -43.76 7.64
C ARG A 55 -39.22 -43.46 8.19
N LEU A 56 -39.76 -44.47 8.89
CA LEU A 56 -41.03 -44.54 9.59
C LEU A 56 -42.25 -44.02 8.79
N ALA A 57 -42.96 -44.95 8.15
CA ALA A 57 -44.29 -44.70 7.59
C ALA A 57 -45.27 -44.24 8.70
N GLY A 58 -45.40 -42.93 8.89
CA GLY A 58 -46.37 -42.32 9.80
C GLY A 58 -45.88 -41.08 10.55
N GLU A 59 -44.57 -40.84 10.59
CA GLU A 59 -43.95 -39.70 11.28
C GLU A 59 -43.10 -38.94 10.25
N ASN A 60 -43.35 -37.64 10.09
CA ASN A 60 -42.53 -36.74 9.27
C ASN A 60 -41.18 -36.54 9.95
N CYS A 61 -40.22 -37.45 9.74
CA CYS A 61 -38.88 -37.40 10.34
C CYS A 61 -37.97 -36.27 9.84
N ASP A 62 -38.50 -35.31 9.10
CA ASP A 62 -37.83 -34.19 8.43
C ASP A 62 -38.97 -33.27 7.92
N ALA A 63 -39.59 -32.53 8.85
CA ALA A 63 -40.84 -31.82 8.56
C ALA A 63 -40.61 -30.50 7.80
N ASP A 64 -39.49 -29.83 8.06
CA ASP A 64 -39.09 -28.59 7.39
C ASP A 64 -38.26 -28.81 6.11
N ARG A 65 -37.74 -30.02 5.89
CA ARG A 65 -37.02 -30.45 4.67
C ARG A 65 -35.65 -29.80 4.52
N ASP A 66 -34.91 -29.67 5.61
CA ASP A 66 -33.53 -29.19 5.61
C ASP A 66 -32.47 -30.31 5.44
N ASP A 67 -32.94 -31.55 5.23
CA ASP A 67 -32.16 -32.79 5.10
C ASP A 67 -31.52 -33.28 6.43
N PHE A 68 -31.92 -32.74 7.58
CA PHE A 68 -31.55 -33.22 8.91
C PHE A 68 -32.72 -33.93 9.58
N PRO A 69 -32.60 -35.23 9.91
CA PRO A 69 -33.71 -35.92 10.54
C PRO A 69 -33.92 -35.51 12.00
N ALA A 70 -35.18 -35.36 12.41
CA ALA A 70 -35.57 -35.09 13.80
C ALA A 70 -34.95 -36.07 14.81
N ALA A 71 -34.66 -35.59 16.02
CA ALA A 71 -34.19 -36.41 17.14
C ALA A 71 -35.10 -37.62 17.46
N ALA A 72 -36.42 -37.49 17.29
CA ALA A 72 -37.37 -38.58 17.49
C ALA A 72 -37.16 -39.78 16.54
N CYS A 73 -36.56 -39.53 15.38
CA CYS A 73 -36.20 -40.54 14.39
C CYS A 73 -34.72 -40.97 14.47
N GLY A 74 -34.01 -40.55 15.53
CA GLY A 74 -32.61 -40.86 15.77
C GLY A 74 -31.62 -40.03 14.95
N GLY A 75 -32.05 -38.89 14.41
CA GLY A 75 -31.12 -37.86 13.91
C GLY A 75 -30.75 -36.86 15.00
N ASP A 76 -30.07 -35.79 14.60
CA ASP A 76 -29.47 -34.80 15.52
C ASP A 76 -30.15 -33.41 15.40
N ASP A 77 -31.23 -33.30 14.61
CA ASP A 77 -32.01 -32.07 14.51
C ASP A 77 -32.90 -31.88 15.76
N CYS A 78 -32.76 -30.70 16.36
CA CYS A 78 -33.38 -30.28 17.59
C CYS A 78 -34.68 -29.47 17.39
N ASP A 79 -34.97 -28.94 16.20
CA ASP A 79 -36.25 -28.32 15.84
C ASP A 79 -36.67 -28.60 14.38
N ASP A 80 -37.21 -29.81 14.18
CA ASP A 80 -37.74 -30.35 12.92
C ASP A 80 -38.82 -29.52 12.22
N ALA A 81 -39.27 -28.41 12.82
CA ALA A 81 -40.22 -27.48 12.22
C ALA A 81 -39.59 -26.20 11.63
N ASP A 82 -38.30 -25.93 11.89
CA ASP A 82 -37.58 -24.76 11.39
C ASP A 82 -36.22 -25.13 10.79
N GLY A 83 -36.15 -25.17 9.46
CA GLY A 83 -34.93 -25.54 8.71
C GLY A 83 -33.78 -24.53 8.80
N ARG A 84 -33.80 -23.63 9.79
CA ARG A 84 -32.65 -22.83 10.26
C ARG A 84 -32.01 -23.40 11.50
N VAL A 85 -32.61 -24.40 12.13
CA VAL A 85 -32.17 -25.02 13.38
C VAL A 85 -31.81 -26.47 13.07
N HIS A 86 -30.52 -26.75 12.93
CA HIS A 86 -30.01 -28.09 12.62
C HIS A 86 -28.49 -28.15 12.89
N PRO A 87 -27.88 -29.35 13.02
CA PRO A 87 -26.46 -29.61 13.34
C PRO A 87 -25.34 -28.89 12.52
N ARG A 88 -25.71 -28.08 11.53
CA ARG A 88 -24.79 -27.34 10.65
C ARG A 88 -25.28 -25.91 10.37
N ALA A 89 -26.30 -25.44 11.08
CA ALA A 89 -26.68 -24.06 11.00
C ALA A 89 -25.56 -23.20 11.59
N ALA A 90 -25.55 -21.92 11.24
CA ALA A 90 -24.74 -20.96 11.97
C ALA A 90 -25.61 -20.39 13.09
N GLU A 91 -25.04 -20.27 14.28
CA GLU A 91 -25.70 -19.56 15.38
C GLU A 91 -26.12 -18.16 14.96
N ALA A 92 -27.39 -17.86 15.18
CA ALA A 92 -27.97 -16.53 15.09
C ALA A 92 -28.22 -16.04 16.50
N CYS A 93 -28.12 -14.73 16.71
CA CYS A 93 -28.41 -14.13 18.01
C CYS A 93 -29.93 -14.01 18.24
N ASP A 94 -30.62 -15.12 18.41
CA ASP A 94 -32.07 -15.19 18.55
C ASP A 94 -32.54 -15.97 19.80
N GLY A 95 -31.59 -16.49 20.60
CA GLY A 95 -31.86 -17.24 21.82
C GLY A 95 -32.27 -18.68 21.56
N LEU A 96 -32.04 -19.20 20.35
CA LEU A 96 -32.17 -20.60 19.98
C LEU A 96 -30.79 -21.25 19.88
N ASP A 97 -30.73 -22.55 20.10
CA ASP A 97 -29.59 -23.40 19.74
C ASP A 97 -29.78 -23.74 18.26
N ASN A 98 -29.23 -22.93 17.36
CA ASN A 98 -29.46 -23.13 15.92
C ASN A 98 -28.67 -24.32 15.40
N ASP A 99 -27.48 -24.59 15.95
CA ASP A 99 -26.60 -25.65 15.50
C ASP A 99 -26.74 -26.98 16.27
N CYS A 100 -27.70 -27.05 17.19
CA CYS A 100 -28.06 -28.22 17.98
C CYS A 100 -26.90 -28.84 18.76
N ASP A 101 -25.89 -28.05 19.16
CA ASP A 101 -24.73 -28.53 19.92
C ASP A 101 -24.98 -28.57 21.45
N GLY A 102 -26.12 -28.03 21.91
CA GLY A 102 -26.55 -27.96 23.30
C GLY A 102 -26.12 -26.67 24.02
N SER A 103 -25.49 -25.75 23.31
CA SER A 103 -25.21 -24.38 23.73
C SER A 103 -26.23 -23.42 23.06
N THR A 104 -26.17 -22.13 23.35
CA THR A 104 -27.12 -21.17 22.76
C THR A 104 -26.36 -19.90 22.44
N ASP A 105 -26.46 -19.45 21.19
CA ASP A 105 -25.85 -18.25 20.64
C ASP A 105 -24.30 -18.22 20.75
N GLU A 106 -23.60 -19.31 21.06
CA GLU A 106 -22.16 -19.33 21.34
C GLU A 106 -21.29 -19.01 20.12
N GLY A 107 -21.81 -19.27 18.91
CA GLY A 107 -21.25 -18.80 17.64
C GLY A 107 -21.69 -17.40 17.22
N ALA A 108 -22.64 -16.78 17.93
CA ALA A 108 -23.23 -15.47 17.61
C ALA A 108 -22.73 -14.32 18.52
N ILE A 109 -21.88 -14.60 19.51
CA ILE A 109 -21.31 -13.59 20.41
C ILE A 109 -20.36 -12.65 19.64
N GLY A 110 -20.75 -11.38 19.55
CA GLY A 110 -19.94 -10.31 18.96
C GLY A 110 -19.06 -9.57 19.98
N ALA A 111 -18.01 -8.93 19.49
CA ALA A 111 -17.23 -7.94 20.24
C ALA A 111 -17.78 -6.54 19.99
N TRP A 112 -18.11 -5.82 21.07
CA TRP A 112 -18.74 -4.50 21.01
C TRP A 112 -17.95 -3.48 21.82
N TYR A 113 -17.82 -2.27 21.30
CA TYR A 113 -17.00 -1.18 21.85
C TYR A 113 -17.88 0.01 22.18
N GLY A 114 -17.57 0.74 23.26
CA GLY A 114 -18.36 1.92 23.63
C GLY A 114 -18.21 3.00 22.56
N ASP A 115 -19.33 3.62 22.20
CA ASP A 115 -19.42 4.71 21.22
C ASP A 115 -19.95 5.96 21.95
N GLY A 116 -19.02 6.79 22.40
CA GLY A 116 -19.24 7.91 23.31
C GLY A 116 -19.78 9.16 22.61
N ASP A 117 -19.45 9.36 21.34
CA ASP A 117 -19.86 10.53 20.55
C ASP A 117 -20.87 10.23 19.44
N GLY A 118 -21.14 8.96 19.16
CA GLY A 118 -22.18 8.49 18.26
C GLY A 118 -21.80 8.50 16.78
N ASP A 119 -20.51 8.38 16.44
CA ASP A 119 -20.04 8.35 15.06
C ASP A 119 -20.06 6.96 14.41
N GLY A 120 -20.28 5.91 15.23
CA GLY A 120 -20.38 4.53 14.78
C GLY A 120 -19.09 3.73 14.84
N ALA A 121 -17.98 4.32 15.27
CA ALA A 121 -16.78 3.66 15.74
C ALA A 121 -16.76 3.64 17.28
N GLY A 122 -16.03 2.71 17.88
CA GLY A 122 -15.99 2.60 19.32
C GLY A 122 -14.60 2.37 19.86
N ALA A 123 -14.42 2.78 21.12
CA ALA A 123 -13.16 2.77 21.82
C ALA A 123 -13.14 1.80 23.02
N GLY A 124 -11.94 1.55 23.53
CA GLY A 124 -11.72 0.82 24.78
C GLY A 124 -11.78 -0.71 24.66
N VAL A 125 -12.15 -1.37 25.75
CA VAL A 125 -12.15 -2.83 25.85
C VAL A 125 -13.46 -3.39 25.32
N ALA A 126 -13.35 -4.38 24.42
CA ALA A 126 -14.51 -5.08 23.89
C ALA A 126 -15.37 -5.73 24.99
N THR A 127 -16.68 -5.50 24.92
CA THR A 127 -17.70 -6.27 25.63
C THR A 127 -18.18 -7.38 24.71
N LEU A 128 -18.04 -8.64 25.15
CA LEU A 128 -18.56 -9.80 24.42
C LEU A 128 -20.04 -9.98 24.74
N ALA A 129 -20.91 -9.88 23.74
CA ALA A 129 -22.35 -9.98 23.94
C ALA A 129 -23.11 -10.35 22.65
N CYS A 130 -24.30 -10.89 22.86
CA CYS A 130 -25.36 -11.06 21.87
C CYS A 130 -26.69 -10.88 22.63
N PRO A 131 -27.60 -9.97 22.20
CA PRO A 131 -27.43 -8.95 21.16
C PRO A 131 -26.45 -7.83 21.56
N PRO A 132 -26.09 -6.91 20.64
CA PRO A 132 -25.32 -5.71 20.98
C PRO A 132 -25.93 -4.96 22.16
N PRO A 133 -25.15 -4.66 23.21
CA PRO A 133 -25.59 -3.76 24.27
C PRO A 133 -25.85 -2.35 23.70
N ALA A 134 -26.82 -1.64 24.28
CA ALA A 134 -27.13 -0.28 23.85
C ALA A 134 -25.94 0.66 24.07
N GLY A 135 -25.64 1.50 23.06
CA GLY A 135 -24.51 2.44 23.10
C GLY A 135 -23.15 1.81 22.80
N LEU A 136 -23.12 0.59 22.28
CA LEU A 136 -21.90 -0.04 21.78
C LEU A 136 -22.03 -0.40 20.30
N VAL A 137 -20.90 -0.38 19.58
CA VAL A 137 -20.78 -0.65 18.14
C VAL A 137 -19.74 -1.73 17.86
N ALA A 138 -19.83 -2.37 16.69
CA ALA A 138 -18.92 -3.45 16.30
C ALA A 138 -17.59 -2.94 15.74
N VAL A 139 -17.58 -1.73 15.19
CA VAL A 139 -16.38 -1.09 14.65
C VAL A 139 -15.52 -0.63 15.83
N THR A 140 -14.21 -0.84 15.71
CA THR A 140 -13.22 -0.49 16.74
C THR A 140 -12.14 0.39 16.14
N GLY A 141 -11.32 0.99 17.00
CA GLY A 141 -10.16 1.78 16.60
C GLY A 141 -10.37 3.27 16.71
N ASP A 142 -11.49 3.71 17.29
CA ASP A 142 -11.68 5.12 17.63
C ASP A 142 -10.63 5.56 18.68
N CYS A 143 -9.82 6.51 18.26
CA CYS A 143 -8.73 7.10 19.02
C CYS A 143 -9.18 8.28 19.89
N ASN A 144 -10.38 8.83 19.66
CA ASN A 144 -10.97 9.92 20.43
C ASN A 144 -12.51 9.87 20.47
N ASP A 145 -13.03 9.01 21.36
CA ASP A 145 -14.46 8.73 21.70
C ASP A 145 -15.30 9.91 22.24
N GLY A 146 -14.85 11.13 22.00
CA GLY A 146 -15.56 12.37 22.30
C GLY A 146 -15.57 13.37 21.13
N ALA A 147 -15.10 12.96 19.95
CA ALA A 147 -14.98 13.77 18.74
C ALA A 147 -15.46 12.97 17.53
N PRO A 148 -16.71 13.18 17.07
CA PRO A 148 -17.35 12.34 16.04
C PRO A 148 -16.79 12.54 14.62
N ASP A 149 -15.81 13.43 14.46
CA ASP A 149 -15.01 13.65 13.27
C ASP A 149 -13.65 12.91 13.29
N VAL A 150 -13.34 12.21 14.39
CA VAL A 150 -12.10 11.46 14.61
C VAL A 150 -12.43 9.97 14.73
N LEU A 151 -12.30 9.24 13.63
CA LEU A 151 -12.69 7.83 13.53
C LEU A 151 -11.90 7.10 12.44
N PRO A 152 -11.76 5.76 12.53
CA PRO A 152 -11.06 4.96 11.53
C PRO A 152 -11.42 5.28 10.07
N GLY A 153 -10.44 5.79 9.32
CA GLY A 153 -10.59 6.12 7.91
C GLY A 153 -11.33 7.43 7.60
N ALA A 154 -11.41 8.36 8.57
CA ALA A 154 -11.78 9.74 8.31
C ALA A 154 -10.81 10.42 7.31
N THR A 155 -11.12 11.65 6.91
CA THR A 155 -10.22 12.43 6.06
C THR A 155 -9.45 13.42 6.90
N GLU A 156 -8.13 13.35 6.83
CA GLU A 156 -7.24 14.27 7.53
C GLU A 156 -7.52 15.74 7.18
N THR A 157 -7.44 16.58 8.20
CA THR A 157 -7.37 18.02 8.08
C THR A 157 -6.09 18.49 8.75
N CYS A 158 -5.41 19.48 8.16
CA CYS A 158 -4.15 19.95 8.70
C CYS A 158 -4.36 20.83 9.95
N ASP A 159 -4.62 20.21 11.09
CA ASP A 159 -4.96 20.85 12.36
C ASP A 159 -4.21 20.27 13.58
N GLY A 160 -3.32 19.30 13.35
CA GLY A 160 -2.51 18.64 14.36
C GLY A 160 -3.22 17.49 15.09
N ARG A 161 -4.29 16.95 14.50
CA ARG A 161 -4.99 15.76 14.96
C ARG A 161 -4.76 14.60 14.00
N ASP A 162 -5.00 13.40 14.53
CA ASP A 162 -5.07 12.15 13.79
C ASP A 162 -6.56 11.87 13.67
N GLU A 163 -7.19 12.26 12.56
CA GLU A 163 -8.63 12.14 12.37
C GLU A 163 -9.02 10.75 11.90
N ASP A 164 -8.16 10.09 11.14
CA ASP A 164 -8.42 8.76 10.60
C ASP A 164 -7.98 7.60 11.51
N CYS A 165 -7.38 7.92 12.67
CA CYS A 165 -6.92 7.02 13.71
C CYS A 165 -5.89 5.97 13.23
N ASP A 166 -5.08 6.28 12.23
CA ASP A 166 -4.03 5.40 11.73
C ASP A 166 -2.69 5.53 12.50
N GLY A 167 -2.59 6.53 13.39
CA GLY A 167 -1.43 6.81 14.23
C GLY A 167 -0.44 7.81 13.62
N PHE A 168 -0.73 8.35 12.44
CA PHE A 168 -0.06 9.51 11.87
C PHE A 168 -0.93 10.76 12.06
N THR A 169 -0.35 11.93 11.85
CA THR A 169 -1.03 13.21 12.13
C THR A 169 -0.83 14.08 10.92
N ASP A 170 -1.93 14.63 10.41
CA ASP A 170 -1.95 15.50 9.23
C ASP A 170 -1.31 14.83 7.99
N GLU A 171 -1.33 13.50 7.86
CA GLU A 171 -0.67 12.83 6.73
C GLU A 171 -1.41 13.08 5.41
N GLY A 172 -0.63 13.27 4.34
CA GLY A 172 -1.18 13.64 3.03
C GLY A 172 -1.73 15.07 2.93
N VAL A 173 -1.89 15.79 4.04
CA VAL A 173 -2.30 17.21 4.08
C VAL A 173 -1.18 18.14 4.55
N ALA A 174 -0.24 17.66 5.36
CA ALA A 174 0.98 18.38 5.70
C ALA A 174 1.92 18.54 4.49
N HIS A 175 2.64 19.66 4.47
CA HIS A 175 3.64 19.98 3.45
C HIS A 175 5.03 19.88 4.04
N ARG A 176 5.97 19.42 3.21
CA ARG A 176 7.38 19.40 3.56
C ARG A 176 7.99 20.78 3.36
N PHE A 177 8.69 21.25 4.39
CA PHE A 177 9.49 22.47 4.37
C PHE A 177 10.94 22.15 4.76
N TYR A 178 11.88 22.90 4.21
CA TYR A 178 13.32 22.68 4.35
C TYR A 178 13.91 23.83 5.17
N ARG A 179 14.84 23.56 6.10
CA ARG A 179 15.51 24.63 6.84
C ARG A 179 16.15 25.58 5.83
N ASP A 180 15.98 26.87 6.06
CA ASP A 180 16.54 27.95 5.24
C ASP A 180 17.30 28.85 6.21
N THR A 181 18.63 28.75 6.21
CA THR A 181 19.49 29.44 7.20
C THR A 181 20.02 30.77 6.69
N ASP A 182 20.06 30.99 5.38
CA ASP A 182 20.57 32.18 4.72
C ASP A 182 19.50 33.08 4.08
N ASP A 183 18.23 32.68 4.16
CA ASP A 183 17.03 33.40 3.74
C ASP A 183 16.97 33.62 2.21
N ASP A 184 17.31 32.61 1.40
CA ASP A 184 17.27 32.67 -0.08
C ASP A 184 16.05 32.01 -0.75
N ASP A 185 15.09 31.55 0.06
CA ASP A 185 13.87 30.82 -0.31
C ASP A 185 14.10 29.35 -0.78
N PHE A 186 15.34 28.86 -0.73
CA PHE A 186 15.67 27.43 -0.84
C PHE A 186 16.18 26.92 0.50
N GLY A 187 16.12 25.61 0.70
CA GLY A 187 16.57 25.02 1.95
C GLY A 187 17.22 23.67 1.78
N ASP A 188 17.95 23.27 2.83
CA ASP A 188 18.70 22.03 2.90
C ASP A 188 17.76 20.81 2.70
N PRO A 189 17.95 20.00 1.63
CA PRO A 189 17.11 18.83 1.36
C PRO A 189 17.21 17.73 2.44
N THR A 190 18.14 17.84 3.37
CA THR A 190 18.40 16.88 4.47
C THR A 190 17.92 17.36 5.84
N ASP A 191 17.61 18.64 6.01
CA ASP A 191 17.00 19.21 7.22
C ASP A 191 15.59 19.72 6.89
N PHE A 192 14.58 18.89 7.16
CA PHE A 192 13.19 19.19 6.81
C PHE A 192 12.22 18.88 7.94
N VAL A 193 11.05 19.50 7.85
CA VAL A 193 9.89 19.27 8.72
C VAL A 193 8.62 19.19 7.88
N ASP A 194 7.69 18.33 8.26
CA ASP A 194 6.34 18.34 7.71
C ASP A 194 5.45 19.23 8.59
N ALA A 195 4.75 20.20 8.00
CA ALA A 195 3.88 21.13 8.71
C ALA A 195 2.72 21.62 7.82
N CYS A 196 1.68 22.18 8.45
CA CYS A 196 0.51 22.72 7.75
C CYS A 196 0.72 24.09 7.10
N ALA A 197 1.68 24.84 7.62
CA ALA A 197 2.04 26.16 7.13
C ALA A 197 3.54 26.33 7.23
N LEU A 198 4.10 27.16 6.35
CA LEU A 198 5.53 27.46 6.29
C LEU A 198 6.04 27.92 7.67
N PRO A 199 6.86 27.12 8.37
CA PRO A 199 7.45 27.52 9.63
C PRO A 199 8.48 28.65 9.41
N ALA A 200 8.73 29.47 10.44
CA ALA A 200 9.77 30.50 10.34
C ALA A 200 11.17 29.87 10.24
N GLY A 201 12.01 30.38 9.34
CA GLY A 201 13.36 29.85 9.06
C GLY A 201 13.34 28.56 8.24
N PHE A 202 12.29 28.38 7.43
CA PHE A 202 12.16 27.28 6.49
C PHE A 202 11.68 27.82 5.13
N ALA A 203 12.04 27.11 4.08
CA ALA A 203 11.65 27.33 2.69
C ALA A 203 10.72 26.23 2.18
N SER A 204 9.94 26.56 1.14
CA SER A 204 9.10 25.60 0.42
C SER A 204 9.82 24.92 -0.74
N ALA A 205 10.86 25.54 -1.26
CA ALA A 205 11.74 24.95 -2.26
C ALA A 205 12.90 24.22 -1.58
N SER A 206 13.37 23.16 -2.21
CA SER A 206 14.52 22.36 -1.76
C SER A 206 15.70 22.52 -2.71
N PHE A 207 16.78 21.79 -2.43
CA PHE A 207 18.00 21.69 -3.25
C PHE A 207 18.92 22.90 -3.14
N ASP A 208 18.90 23.57 -2.00
CA ASP A 208 20.01 24.41 -1.61
C ASP A 208 21.27 23.54 -1.43
N CYS A 209 22.33 23.87 -2.19
CA CYS A 209 23.60 23.17 -2.14
C CYS A 209 24.57 23.77 -1.09
N ALA A 210 24.24 24.93 -0.54
CA ALA A 210 25.00 25.63 0.50
C ALA A 210 24.12 26.52 1.40
N ASP A 211 23.28 25.92 2.25
CA ASP A 211 22.29 26.54 3.18
C ASP A 211 22.74 27.74 4.05
N ALA A 212 24.03 28.08 4.06
CA ALA A 212 24.57 29.23 4.79
C ALA A 212 25.12 30.32 3.85
N ASP A 213 24.80 30.25 2.56
CA ASP A 213 25.28 31.10 1.48
C ASP A 213 24.14 31.40 0.48
N ALA A 214 23.41 32.49 0.73
CA ALA A 214 22.24 32.91 -0.04
C ALA A 214 22.48 33.19 -1.54
N ASP A 215 23.74 33.17 -1.98
CA ASP A 215 24.08 33.27 -3.40
C ASP A 215 24.01 31.89 -4.10
N ALA A 216 23.97 30.78 -3.35
CA ALA A 216 24.16 29.41 -3.83
C ALA A 216 22.85 28.59 -3.81
N HIS A 217 22.01 28.81 -4.81
CA HIS A 217 20.69 28.19 -4.92
C HIS A 217 20.33 27.77 -6.35
N PRO A 218 19.36 26.84 -6.52
CA PRO A 218 18.86 26.45 -7.83
C PRO A 218 18.50 27.62 -8.73
N GLY A 219 19.10 27.66 -9.91
CA GLY A 219 18.79 28.65 -10.94
C GLY A 219 19.41 30.03 -10.75
N GLN A 220 20.40 30.16 -9.85
CA GLN A 220 21.27 31.33 -9.81
C GLN A 220 21.80 31.68 -11.21
N ASP A 221 21.82 32.97 -11.55
CA ASP A 221 22.27 33.46 -12.86
C ASP A 221 23.48 34.40 -12.79
N LEU A 222 23.90 34.77 -11.57
CA LEU A 222 25.09 35.55 -11.30
C LEU A 222 26.37 34.70 -11.38
N PHE A 223 27.51 35.38 -11.54
CA PHE A 223 28.84 34.77 -11.53
C PHE A 223 29.67 35.33 -10.38
N PHE A 224 30.48 34.47 -9.76
CA PHE A 224 31.23 34.79 -8.54
C PHE A 224 32.71 34.46 -8.71
N GLY A 225 33.57 35.34 -8.16
CA GLY A 225 35.02 35.15 -8.18
C GLY A 225 35.54 34.36 -6.97
N GLU A 226 34.79 34.30 -5.87
CA GLU A 226 35.12 33.51 -4.68
C GLU A 226 34.30 32.22 -4.65
N PRO A 227 34.83 31.14 -4.06
CA PRO A 227 34.06 29.91 -3.91
C PRO A 227 32.93 30.08 -2.89
N ALA A 228 31.83 29.37 -3.13
CA ALA A 228 30.68 29.29 -2.22
C ALA A 228 31.08 28.68 -0.87
N ALA A 229 30.26 28.88 0.17
CA ALA A 229 30.51 28.36 1.50
C ALA A 229 30.60 26.81 1.55
N SER A 230 29.91 26.12 0.64
CA SER A 230 30.00 24.66 0.44
C SER A 230 31.36 24.18 -0.08
N GLY A 231 32.16 25.10 -0.62
CA GLY A 231 33.42 24.83 -1.29
C GLY A 231 33.19 24.45 -2.75
N GLY A 232 33.61 25.33 -3.65
CA GLY A 232 33.41 25.16 -5.10
C GLY A 232 32.80 26.42 -5.70
N PHE A 233 32.38 26.35 -6.96
CA PHE A 233 31.77 27.47 -7.68
C PHE A 233 30.40 27.15 -8.28
N ASP A 234 29.79 26.05 -7.84
CA ASP A 234 28.44 25.64 -8.24
C ASP A 234 27.41 26.43 -7.44
N TYR A 235 27.15 27.67 -7.88
CA TYR A 235 26.19 28.57 -7.22
C TYR A 235 24.77 28.36 -7.74
N ASP A 236 24.59 27.71 -8.90
CA ASP A 236 23.26 27.39 -9.44
C ASP A 236 22.76 25.98 -9.05
N CYS A 237 23.55 25.29 -8.23
CA CYS A 237 23.29 23.96 -7.68
C CYS A 237 22.95 22.90 -8.76
N ASP A 238 23.53 23.02 -9.96
CA ASP A 238 23.30 22.09 -11.07
C ASP A 238 24.30 20.91 -11.11
N GLY A 239 25.27 20.93 -10.18
CA GLY A 239 26.35 19.94 -10.08
C GLY A 239 27.55 20.24 -10.98
N ARG A 240 27.64 21.45 -11.56
CA ARG A 240 28.71 21.86 -12.47
C ARG A 240 29.23 23.24 -12.09
N GLU A 241 30.49 23.30 -11.73
CA GLU A 241 31.19 24.56 -11.45
C GLU A 241 31.50 25.43 -12.70
N LEU A 242 31.04 25.02 -13.88
CA LEU A 242 31.45 25.56 -15.18
C LEU A 242 30.28 25.64 -16.17
N SER A 243 29.42 26.64 -16.03
CA SER A 243 28.48 27.09 -17.08
C SER A 243 28.95 28.34 -17.85
N SER A 244 29.96 29.02 -17.27
CA SER A 244 30.90 30.01 -17.77
C SER A 244 30.43 31.35 -18.36
N HIS A 245 30.98 32.40 -17.74
CA HIS A 245 31.27 33.69 -18.35
C HIS A 245 32.54 33.56 -19.25
N ASP A 246 32.59 32.59 -20.17
CA ASP A 246 33.83 32.31 -20.93
C ASP A 246 34.03 33.28 -22.09
N ASN A 247 34.65 34.41 -21.76
CA ASN A 247 35.46 35.14 -22.72
C ASN A 247 36.53 34.18 -23.29
N PRO A 248 36.64 33.99 -24.62
CA PRO A 248 37.52 32.97 -25.19
C PRO A 248 39.00 33.32 -24.96
N ALA A 249 39.90 32.33 -25.00
CA ALA A 249 41.34 32.61 -25.03
C ALA A 249 41.80 33.17 -26.40
N GLY A 250 42.88 33.95 -26.40
CA GLY A 250 43.57 34.46 -27.58
C GLY A 250 43.81 35.96 -27.56
N ASP A 251 44.81 36.41 -28.33
CA ASP A 251 45.10 37.83 -28.50
C ASP A 251 44.12 38.53 -29.46
N CYS A 252 44.23 39.85 -29.63
CA CYS A 252 43.38 40.61 -30.56
C CYS A 252 43.80 40.46 -32.04
N SER A 253 44.67 39.52 -32.40
CA SER A 253 45.22 39.42 -33.76
C SER A 253 44.28 38.70 -34.75
N ALA A 254 43.43 37.78 -34.27
CA ALA A 254 42.43 37.08 -35.08
C ALA A 254 41.04 37.71 -34.89
N CYS A 255 40.47 38.29 -35.96
CA CYS A 255 39.20 39.03 -35.96
C CYS A 255 37.95 38.12 -35.96
N THR A 256 37.98 37.00 -35.23
CA THR A 256 36.84 36.09 -35.21
C THR A 256 35.67 36.63 -34.38
N ALA A 257 35.92 37.49 -33.37
CA ALA A 257 34.89 38.28 -32.69
C ALA A 257 35.50 39.50 -31.97
N PRO A 258 34.97 40.73 -32.12
CA PRO A 258 35.22 41.82 -31.17
C PRO A 258 34.59 41.49 -29.81
N GLY A 259 35.17 41.96 -28.72
CA GLY A 259 34.70 41.61 -27.38
C GLY A 259 35.85 41.47 -26.38
N GLU A 260 35.50 41.02 -25.18
CA GLU A 260 36.45 40.69 -24.14
C GLU A 260 37.03 39.28 -24.36
N ARG A 261 38.31 39.10 -24.04
CA ARG A 261 39.00 37.81 -24.18
C ARG A 261 40.23 37.69 -23.28
N TRP A 262 40.54 36.46 -22.88
CA TRP A 262 41.75 36.16 -22.11
C TRP A 262 42.97 36.06 -23.02
N LEU A 263 44.07 36.74 -22.70
CA LEU A 263 45.25 36.81 -23.58
C LEU A 263 45.88 35.44 -23.86
N ASP A 264 46.10 34.61 -22.83
CA ASP A 264 46.84 33.34 -22.94
C ASP A 264 45.91 32.12 -22.90
N ALA A 265 45.31 31.88 -21.74
CA ALA A 265 44.33 30.81 -21.48
C ALA A 265 43.24 31.35 -20.55
N VAL A 266 42.07 30.72 -20.58
CA VAL A 266 41.01 30.98 -19.59
C VAL A 266 41.52 30.52 -18.22
N PRO A 267 41.61 31.39 -17.21
CA PRO A 267 42.02 30.99 -15.86
C PRO A 267 41.02 29.99 -15.25
N ALA A 268 41.45 29.20 -14.27
CA ALA A 268 40.51 28.43 -13.45
C ALA A 268 39.60 29.36 -12.63
N CYS A 269 38.46 28.87 -12.16
CA CYS A 269 37.55 29.65 -11.31
C CYS A 269 38.28 30.26 -10.11
N GLY A 270 38.10 31.56 -9.89
CA GLY A 270 38.77 32.32 -8.84
C GLY A 270 40.25 32.61 -9.07
N GLU A 271 40.88 32.11 -10.13
CA GLU A 271 42.24 32.48 -10.50
C GLU A 271 42.27 33.78 -11.32
N SER A 272 43.43 34.44 -11.35
CA SER A 272 43.62 35.70 -12.06
C SER A 272 44.37 35.55 -13.38
N GLY A 273 43.94 36.29 -14.40
CA GLY A 273 44.56 36.36 -15.72
C GLY A 273 44.67 37.79 -16.26
N THR A 274 44.97 37.91 -17.55
CA THR A 274 44.94 39.20 -18.27
C THR A 274 43.78 39.20 -19.25
N LEU A 275 42.80 40.08 -19.01
CA LEU A 275 41.66 40.29 -19.88
C LEU A 275 41.94 41.44 -20.85
N LEU A 276 41.54 41.28 -22.11
CA LEU A 276 41.71 42.26 -23.18
C LEU A 276 40.35 42.68 -23.74
N GLN A 277 40.20 43.94 -24.13
CA GLN A 277 39.10 44.40 -24.98
C GLN A 277 39.60 44.57 -26.42
N CYS A 278 39.08 43.74 -27.33
CA CYS A 278 39.35 43.87 -28.75
C CYS A 278 38.20 44.60 -29.46
N ALA A 279 38.54 45.50 -30.39
CA ALA A 279 37.57 46.19 -31.23
C ALA A 279 38.06 46.28 -32.69
N TRP A 280 37.11 46.42 -33.61
CA TRP A 280 37.40 46.60 -35.03
C TRP A 280 38.17 47.90 -35.31
N SER A 281 39.20 47.80 -36.14
CA SER A 281 39.96 48.92 -36.68
C SER A 281 39.62 49.14 -38.16
N SER A 282 39.72 50.39 -38.63
CA SER A 282 39.39 50.78 -40.01
C SER A 282 40.44 50.24 -41.00
N GLY A 283 40.31 48.98 -41.42
CA GLY A 283 41.19 48.39 -42.42
C GLY A 283 41.36 46.87 -42.37
N THR A 284 40.33 46.11 -42.01
CA THR A 284 40.29 44.61 -41.93
C THR A 284 40.95 43.93 -40.72
N GLY A 285 41.26 44.66 -39.63
CA GLY A 285 41.88 44.10 -38.42
C GLY A 285 41.14 44.43 -37.11
N CYS A 286 41.45 43.68 -36.04
CA CYS A 286 41.09 43.97 -34.65
C CYS A 286 42.32 44.52 -33.94
N THR A 287 42.11 45.44 -33.01
CA THR A 287 43.16 45.99 -32.17
C THR A 287 42.75 45.93 -30.71
N GLU A 288 43.73 45.70 -29.83
CA GLU A 288 43.57 45.89 -28.39
C GLU A 288 43.24 47.36 -28.12
N THR A 289 42.15 47.59 -27.38
CA THR A 289 41.72 48.93 -26.96
C THR A 289 41.90 49.15 -25.46
N ARG A 290 41.82 48.07 -24.67
CA ARG A 290 42.06 48.06 -23.23
C ARG A 290 42.64 46.72 -22.80
N ARG A 291 43.36 46.75 -21.67
CA ARG A 291 43.96 45.60 -21.00
C ARG A 291 43.81 45.74 -19.50
N TRP A 292 43.40 44.64 -18.86
CA TRP A 292 43.19 44.53 -17.43
C TRP A 292 43.98 43.33 -16.88
N PRO A 293 45.25 43.56 -16.46
CA PRO A 293 46.04 42.52 -15.79
C PRO A 293 45.48 42.25 -14.40
N GLY A 294 45.51 40.98 -13.96
CA GLY A 294 45.01 40.58 -12.65
C GLY A 294 43.49 40.52 -12.55
N THR A 295 42.80 40.39 -13.68
CA THR A 295 41.34 40.19 -13.71
C THR A 295 41.06 38.76 -13.24
N ARG A 296 40.12 38.59 -12.32
CA ARG A 296 39.75 37.28 -11.78
C ARG A 296 38.70 36.60 -12.66
N GLN A 297 38.78 35.29 -12.82
CA GLN A 297 37.74 34.49 -13.47
C GLN A 297 36.56 34.30 -12.52
N GLU A 298 35.37 34.64 -12.99
CA GLU A 298 34.11 34.42 -12.31
C GLU A 298 33.43 33.14 -12.86
N CYS A 299 32.79 32.39 -11.98
CA CYS A 299 32.14 31.10 -12.27
C CYS A 299 30.78 31.00 -11.58
N ARG A 300 30.02 30.00 -11.98
CA ARG A 300 28.65 29.74 -11.54
C ARG A 300 28.37 28.26 -11.66
#